data_AF-A0AA37LRE2-F1
#
_entry.id   AF-A0AA37LRE2-F1
#
_cell.length_a   1.000
_cell.length_b   1.000
_cell.length_c   1.000
_cell.angle_alpha   90.00
_cell.angle_beta   90.00
_cell.angle_gamma   90.00
#
_symmetry.space_group_name_H-M   'P 1'
#
loop_
_entity.id
_entity.type
_entity.pdbx_description
1 polymer ?
#
loop_
_entity_poly.entity_id
_entity_poly.type
_entity_poly.pdbx_seq_one_letter_code
_entity_poly.pdbx_strand_id
1 'polypeptide(L)'
;MPAGLDSQRLDAVFQSRPDILQGIQKAADTPARVALFNNIANFVYEQINRAEPASKRRRVDEGPTNGFKATNTNEAAPNTAPKSYGIGNAADEEVLLEIKEISVSVPQRKKYDLCFTANHLYARAPNTTAPVEGIIYAWEDIGTSVVARQAQNKADPSSPEYAFYLPVPEKTQVQHNYVLFPRGTCLPTKTSPEKEALVFTVPSTPPKQGTIGGPRANAASAVSDTYRALFDWALTTHLSSAGNRAEIVAADPSKFHSLVRQPHRPNEKAVHVKAFRGSKDGYLFFLPNGIFYGFKKPIVFLPIDRIVAVSYTSVLQRTFNIVVEVFTEGDATEEIEFGMLDQEDYGGIDESYVKRHGLQDRSMAEQRKAKMELTENLKAKKGGADAEADANGDHDDLLRNCTIIWPV
;
A
#
# COMPACT_ATOMS: atom_id res chain seq x y z
N MET A 1 -42.80 21.02 -23.41
CA MET A 1 -41.83 21.10 -24.53
C MET A 1 -40.49 20.57 -24.03
N PRO A 2 -39.92 19.50 -24.60
CA PRO A 2 -38.55 19.12 -24.26
C PRO A 2 -37.61 20.24 -24.70
N ALA A 3 -36.78 20.73 -23.78
CA ALA A 3 -35.81 21.79 -24.08
C ALA A 3 -34.80 21.25 -25.10
N GLY A 4 -34.61 21.99 -26.20
CA GLY A 4 -33.59 21.67 -27.20
C GLY A 4 -32.18 21.83 -26.65
N LEU A 5 -31.19 21.42 -27.46
CA LEU A 5 -29.78 21.60 -27.14
C LEU A 5 -29.43 23.09 -27.05
N ASP A 6 -28.86 23.52 -25.93
CA ASP A 6 -28.49 24.93 -25.67
C ASP A 6 -27.19 25.27 -26.42
N SER A 7 -27.34 25.49 -27.72
CA SER A 7 -26.22 25.71 -28.64
C SER A 7 -25.44 26.98 -28.30
N GLN A 8 -26.12 28.02 -27.80
CA GLN A 8 -25.48 29.28 -27.44
C GLN A 8 -24.51 29.11 -26.26
N ARG A 9 -24.91 28.33 -25.24
CA ARG A 9 -24.04 28.06 -24.08
C ARG A 9 -22.90 27.11 -24.44
N LEU A 10 -23.18 26.09 -25.25
CA LEU A 10 -22.15 25.18 -25.74
C LEU A 10 -21.08 25.93 -26.53
N ASP A 11 -21.48 26.83 -27.43
CA ASP A 11 -20.55 27.65 -28.21
C ASP A 11 -19.69 28.56 -27.31
N ALA A 12 -20.26 29.11 -26.23
CA ALA A 12 -19.52 29.92 -25.28
C ALA A 12 -18.49 29.11 -24.46
N VAL A 13 -18.82 27.87 -24.09
CA VAL A 13 -17.95 27.00 -23.29
C VAL A 13 -16.84 26.37 -24.14
N PHE A 14 -17.17 25.92 -25.34
CA PHE A 14 -16.28 25.17 -26.21
C PHE A 14 -15.79 25.99 -27.42
N GLN A 15 -15.77 27.32 -27.31
CA GLN A 15 -15.37 28.22 -28.39
C GLN A 15 -14.00 27.88 -28.99
N SER A 16 -13.05 27.42 -28.16
CA SER A 16 -11.70 27.02 -28.59
C SER A 16 -11.61 25.61 -29.18
N ARG A 17 -12.71 24.82 -29.15
CA ARG A 17 -12.76 23.41 -29.52
C ARG A 17 -13.99 23.08 -30.38
N PRO A 18 -13.97 23.48 -31.67
CA PRO A 18 -15.09 23.24 -32.59
C PRO A 18 -15.33 21.75 -32.89
N ASP A 19 -14.31 20.91 -32.73
CA ASP A 19 -14.41 19.46 -32.85
C ASP A 19 -15.36 18.85 -31.78
N ILE A 20 -15.30 19.37 -30.55
CA ILE A 20 -16.17 18.93 -29.45
C ILE A 20 -17.61 19.39 -29.70
N LEU A 21 -17.82 20.61 -30.19
CA LEU A 21 -19.14 21.12 -30.55
C LEU A 21 -19.82 20.25 -31.61
N GLN A 22 -19.10 19.91 -32.68
CA GLN A 22 -19.63 19.02 -33.72
C GLN A 22 -19.93 17.62 -33.18
N GLY A 23 -19.08 17.09 -32.29
CA GLY A 23 -19.32 15.81 -31.62
C GLY A 23 -20.58 15.81 -30.77
N ILE A 24 -20.81 16.87 -30.00
CA ILE A 24 -22.00 17.03 -29.15
C ILE A 24 -23.26 17.15 -30.01
N GLN A 25 -23.25 17.98 -31.06
CA GLN A 25 -24.37 18.11 -31.97
C GLN A 25 -24.74 16.79 -32.65
N LYS A 26 -23.73 15.98 -33.03
CA LYS A 26 -23.95 14.66 -33.64
C LYS A 26 -24.47 13.63 -32.64
N ALA A 27 -24.05 13.70 -31.38
CA ALA A 27 -24.41 12.74 -30.34
C ALA A 27 -25.68 13.09 -29.55
N ALA A 28 -26.26 14.27 -29.78
CA ALA A 28 -27.50 14.77 -29.18
C ALA A 28 -28.75 14.12 -29.80
N ASP A 29 -28.74 12.79 -29.92
CA ASP A 29 -29.76 11.96 -30.58
C ASP A 29 -30.98 11.66 -29.71
N THR A 30 -30.84 11.81 -28.39
CA THR A 30 -31.84 11.42 -27.39
C THR A 30 -32.06 12.54 -26.36
N PRO A 31 -33.29 12.72 -25.85
CA PRO A 31 -33.59 13.76 -24.86
C PRO A 31 -32.73 13.67 -23.59
N ALA A 32 -32.36 12.45 -23.17
CA ALA A 32 -31.47 12.23 -22.03
C ALA A 32 -30.04 12.74 -22.30
N ARG A 33 -29.52 12.56 -23.51
CA ARG A 33 -28.20 13.09 -23.91
C ARG A 33 -28.23 14.60 -24.07
N VAL A 34 -29.30 15.14 -24.66
CA VAL A 34 -29.52 16.60 -24.73
C VAL A 34 -29.49 17.23 -23.33
N ALA A 35 -30.21 16.64 -22.37
CA ALA A 35 -30.21 17.10 -20.99
C ALA A 35 -28.81 17.00 -20.34
N LEU A 36 -28.10 15.89 -20.57
CA LEU A 36 -26.73 15.72 -20.07
C LEU A 36 -25.77 16.76 -20.63
N PHE A 37 -25.79 17.01 -21.95
CA PHE A 37 -24.93 18.01 -22.58
C PHE A 37 -25.22 19.42 -22.08
N ASN A 38 -26.49 19.78 -21.91
CA ASN A 38 -26.88 21.07 -21.33
C ASN A 38 -26.39 21.22 -19.87
N ASN A 39 -26.47 20.15 -19.06
CA ASN A 39 -25.97 20.16 -17.68
C ASN A 39 -24.44 20.33 -17.61
N ILE A 40 -23.70 19.62 -18.47
CA ILE A 40 -22.24 19.75 -18.56
C ILE A 40 -21.86 21.17 -19.00
N ALA A 41 -22.53 21.69 -20.03
CA ALA A 41 -22.30 23.05 -20.51
C ALA A 41 -22.55 24.08 -19.41
N ASN A 42 -23.61 23.92 -18.61
CA ASN A 42 -23.89 24.83 -17.50
C ASN A 42 -22.79 24.80 -16.43
N PHE A 43 -22.38 23.61 -16.00
CA PHE A 43 -21.35 23.45 -14.98
C PHE A 43 -20.03 24.12 -15.39
N VAL A 44 -19.59 23.88 -16.63
CA VAL A 44 -18.33 24.45 -17.12
C VAL A 44 -18.46 25.97 -17.32
N TYR A 45 -19.61 26.45 -17.81
CA TYR A 45 -19.86 27.89 -17.96
C TYR A 45 -19.83 28.63 -16.62
N GLU A 46 -20.41 28.05 -15.56
CA GLU A 46 -20.33 28.59 -14.20
C GLU A 46 -18.90 28.60 -13.65
N GLN A 47 -18.10 27.57 -13.98
CA GLN A 47 -16.71 27.47 -13.55
C GLN A 47 -15.78 28.47 -14.25
N ILE A 48 -15.98 28.72 -15.55
CA ILE A 48 -15.22 29.73 -16.32
C ILE A 48 -15.56 31.15 -15.85
N ASN A 49 -16.81 31.40 -15.48
CA ASN A 49 -17.26 32.73 -15.04
C ASN A 49 -17.06 32.99 -13.54
N ARG A 50 -16.48 32.06 -12.79
CA ARG A 50 -16.14 32.26 -11.39
C ARG A 50 -14.84 33.08 -11.28
N ALA A 51 -14.97 34.38 -11.07
CA ALA A 51 -13.84 35.26 -10.80
C ALA A 51 -13.15 34.92 -9.46
N GLU A 52 -11.87 34.52 -9.50
CA GLU A 52 -11.01 34.43 -8.32
C GLU A 52 -10.79 35.82 -7.69
N PRO A 53 -10.95 36.01 -6.36
CA PRO A 53 -10.42 37.19 -5.71
C PRO A 53 -8.93 37.00 -5.41
N ALA A 54 -8.15 37.96 -5.92
CA ALA A 54 -6.71 38.05 -5.83
C ALA A 54 -6.14 37.95 -4.41
N SER A 55 -5.09 37.14 -4.29
CA SER A 55 -4.20 37.00 -3.14
C SER A 55 -3.62 38.35 -2.69
N LYS A 56 -3.86 38.74 -1.43
CA LYS A 56 -3.11 39.81 -0.75
C LYS A 56 -2.38 39.27 0.49
N ARG A 57 -1.05 39.24 0.37
CA ARG A 57 -0.07 39.18 1.47
C ARG A 57 -0.34 40.31 2.50
N ARG A 58 -0.41 40.01 3.80
CA ARG A 58 0.32 40.74 4.87
C ARG A 58 0.17 40.13 6.28
N ARG A 59 1.34 39.82 6.87
CA ARG A 59 1.89 40.07 8.23
C ARG A 59 0.98 40.38 9.44
N VAL A 60 1.39 39.78 10.56
CA VAL A 60 1.01 39.82 12.00
C VAL A 60 0.99 41.24 12.64
N ASP A 61 0.00 41.54 13.51
CA ASP A 61 0.14 41.94 14.95
C ASP A 61 -1.20 42.33 15.65
N GLU A 62 -1.30 41.93 16.93
CA GLU A 62 -1.97 42.44 18.16
C GLU A 62 -3.41 43.06 18.17
N GLY A 63 -4.25 42.64 19.14
CA GLY A 63 -5.62 43.15 19.44
C GLY A 63 -5.64 44.38 20.39
N PRO A 64 -6.68 44.64 21.22
CA PRO A 64 -8.09 44.19 21.28
C PRO A 64 -9.13 45.37 21.34
N THR A 65 -10.46 45.13 21.31
CA THR A 65 -11.50 45.85 22.11
C THR A 65 -12.96 45.48 21.75
N ASN A 66 -13.83 45.67 22.76
CA ASN A 66 -15.23 45.28 22.96
C ASN A 66 -16.30 45.89 22.02
N GLY A 67 -17.46 45.22 21.93
CA GLY A 67 -18.75 45.91 22.19
C GLY A 67 -19.95 45.68 21.26
N PHE A 68 -20.89 44.86 21.74
CA PHE A 68 -22.37 45.01 21.66
C PHE A 68 -23.22 44.54 20.48
N LYS A 69 -24.44 44.14 20.90
CA LYS A 69 -25.51 43.30 20.33
C LYS A 69 -26.49 44.05 19.40
N ALA A 70 -27.16 43.30 18.51
CA ALA A 70 -28.63 43.24 18.33
C ALA A 70 -28.99 42.25 17.21
N THR A 71 -29.50 41.05 17.53
CA THR A 71 -30.91 40.62 17.34
C THR A 71 -31.51 40.88 15.96
N ASN A 72 -31.78 39.80 15.22
CA ASN A 72 -33.05 39.60 14.52
C ASN A 72 -33.31 38.10 14.31
N THR A 73 -34.41 37.65 14.90
CA THR A 73 -35.11 36.39 14.65
C THR A 73 -35.83 36.45 13.32
N ASN A 74 -35.71 35.40 12.50
CA ASN A 74 -36.84 34.83 11.76
C ASN A 74 -36.49 33.41 11.31
N GLU A 75 -37.38 32.50 11.66
CA GLU A 75 -37.35 31.07 11.39
C GLU A 75 -37.64 30.79 9.91
N ALA A 76 -36.80 29.96 9.28
CA ALA A 76 -37.16 29.10 8.15
C ALA A 76 -36.14 27.96 8.05
N ALA A 77 -36.58 26.72 8.28
CA ALA A 77 -35.82 25.50 8.03
C ALA A 77 -35.91 25.08 6.55
N PRO A 78 -35.17 24.05 6.09
CA PRO A 78 -33.78 24.12 5.67
C PRO A 78 -33.64 23.80 4.17
N ASN A 79 -32.90 24.61 3.42
CA ASN A 79 -32.39 24.21 2.11
C ASN A 79 -30.88 24.03 2.20
N THR A 80 -30.48 22.83 2.59
CA THR A 80 -29.08 22.38 2.58
C THR A 80 -28.64 22.24 1.12
N ALA A 81 -28.10 23.33 0.57
CA ALA A 81 -27.27 23.26 -0.62
C ALA A 81 -26.06 22.33 -0.32
N PRO A 82 -25.63 21.50 -1.27
CA PRO A 82 -24.49 20.61 -1.06
C PRO A 82 -23.25 21.48 -0.80
N LYS A 83 -22.70 21.37 0.41
CA LYS A 83 -21.41 22.00 0.74
C LYS A 83 -20.36 21.36 -0.15
N SER A 84 -19.64 22.18 -0.90
CA SER A 84 -18.42 21.79 -1.59
C SER A 84 -17.42 21.26 -0.56
N TYR A 85 -17.08 19.97 -0.65
CA TYR A 85 -16.03 19.33 0.14
C TYR A 85 -14.67 19.86 -0.32
N GLY A 86 -14.22 20.97 0.25
CA GLY A 86 -12.81 21.29 0.29
C GLY A 86 -12.12 20.39 1.31
N ILE A 87 -10.84 20.09 1.08
CA ILE A 87 -9.97 19.35 2.03
C ILE A 87 -9.84 20.21 3.30
N GLY A 88 -10.70 19.96 4.28
CA GLY A 88 -10.65 20.59 5.60
C GLY A 88 -9.60 19.92 6.49
N ASN A 89 -9.21 20.58 7.58
CA ASN A 89 -8.39 19.94 8.59
C ASN A 89 -9.19 18.81 9.26
N ALA A 90 -8.58 17.63 9.47
CA ALA A 90 -9.25 16.48 10.08
C ALA A 90 -9.87 16.80 11.45
N ALA A 91 -9.32 17.77 12.18
CA ALA A 91 -9.86 18.23 13.46
C ALA A 91 -11.19 19.00 13.35
N ASP A 92 -11.48 19.58 12.17
CA ASP A 92 -12.69 20.36 11.91
C ASP A 92 -13.84 19.49 11.37
N GLU A 93 -13.55 18.23 11.04
CA GLU A 93 -14.53 17.30 10.47
C GLU A 93 -15.33 16.57 11.54
N GLU A 94 -16.62 16.40 11.29
CA GLU A 94 -17.49 15.61 12.15
C GLU A 94 -17.08 14.13 12.12
N VAL A 95 -16.87 13.55 13.30
CA VAL A 95 -16.64 12.12 13.46
C VAL A 95 -17.94 11.36 13.22
N LEU A 96 -17.97 10.61 12.12
CA LEU A 96 -19.14 9.82 11.71
C LEU A 96 -19.19 8.47 12.42
N LEU A 97 -18.03 7.87 12.68
CA LEU A 97 -17.88 6.61 13.40
C LEU A 97 -16.63 6.66 14.26
N GLU A 98 -16.74 6.14 15.48
CA GLU A 98 -15.63 5.95 16.40
C GLU A 98 -15.56 4.49 16.82
N ILE A 99 -14.37 3.91 16.81
CA ILE A 99 -14.10 2.57 17.35
C ILE A 99 -13.02 2.70 18.43
N LYS A 100 -13.43 2.48 19.68
CA LYS A 100 -12.61 2.77 20.86
C LYS A 100 -11.63 1.66 21.21
N GLU A 101 -10.60 2.05 21.93
CA GLU A 101 -9.65 1.15 22.59
C GLU A 101 -8.90 0.18 21.65
N ILE A 102 -8.55 0.64 20.45
CA ILE A 102 -7.84 -0.15 19.45
C ILE A 102 -6.32 -0.08 19.68
N SER A 103 -5.67 -1.24 19.65
CA SER A 103 -4.23 -1.35 19.85
C SER A 103 -3.48 -1.04 18.56
N VAL A 104 -3.00 0.19 18.40
CA VAL A 104 -2.13 0.59 17.29
C VAL A 104 -0.69 0.20 17.60
N SER A 105 0.02 -0.35 16.62
CA SER A 105 1.44 -0.73 16.71
C SER A 105 2.35 0.17 15.86
N VAL A 106 1.85 0.68 14.74
CA VAL A 106 2.54 1.63 13.85
C VAL A 106 1.54 2.73 13.45
N PRO A 107 1.94 4.02 13.45
CA PRO A 107 3.30 4.55 13.67
C PRO A 107 3.78 4.55 15.12
N GLN A 108 2.85 4.63 16.07
CA GLN A 108 3.14 4.65 17.50
C GLN A 108 2.40 3.53 18.21
N ARG A 109 3.15 2.72 18.97
CA ARG A 109 2.58 1.61 19.74
C ARG A 109 1.83 2.12 20.98
N LYS A 110 0.51 2.29 20.87
CA LYS A 110 -0.36 2.73 21.96
C LYS A 110 -1.82 2.39 21.64
N LYS A 111 -2.68 2.40 22.66
CA LYS A 111 -4.12 2.23 22.50
C LYS A 111 -4.77 3.59 22.17
N TYR A 112 -5.59 3.62 21.11
CA TYR A 112 -6.29 4.81 20.64
C TYR A 112 -7.74 4.51 20.31
N ASP A 113 -8.53 5.56 20.13
CA ASP A 113 -9.83 5.47 19.48
C ASP A 113 -9.64 5.82 18.00
N LEU A 114 -10.10 4.97 17.09
CA LEU A 114 -10.03 5.21 15.64
C LEU A 114 -11.29 5.93 15.19
N CYS A 115 -11.11 7.09 14.57
CA CYS A 115 -12.17 7.98 14.12
C CYS A 115 -12.25 8.00 12.60
N PHE A 116 -13.47 7.85 12.09
CA PHE A 116 -13.80 7.90 10.67
C PHE A 116 -14.65 9.14 10.44
N THR A 117 -14.17 10.05 9.60
CA THR A 117 -14.89 11.23 9.15
C THR A 117 -15.25 11.08 7.67
N ALA A 118 -15.81 12.14 7.08
CA ALA A 118 -16.11 12.17 5.66
C ALA A 118 -14.83 11.99 4.80
N ASN A 119 -13.73 12.66 5.15
CA ASN A 119 -12.52 12.65 4.32
C ASN A 119 -11.30 12.01 4.99
N HIS A 120 -11.35 11.72 6.30
CA HIS A 120 -10.20 11.25 7.06
C HIS A 120 -10.47 10.00 7.91
N LEU A 121 -9.40 9.22 8.07
CA LEU A 121 -9.18 8.27 9.15
C LEU A 121 -8.11 8.84 10.07
N TYR A 122 -8.37 8.92 11.35
CA TYR A 122 -7.34 9.32 12.31
C TYR A 122 -7.48 8.61 13.66
N ALA A 123 -6.42 8.66 14.46
CA ALA A 123 -6.46 8.20 15.84
C ALA A 123 -6.57 9.37 16.82
N ARG A 124 -7.29 9.19 17.92
CA ARG A 124 -7.28 10.10 19.08
C ARG A 124 -6.93 9.35 20.35
N ALA A 125 -6.33 10.06 21.31
CA ALA A 125 -6.13 9.47 22.63
C ALA A 125 -7.51 9.23 23.29
N PRO A 126 -7.65 8.16 24.11
CA PRO A 126 -8.90 7.90 24.80
C PRO A 126 -9.40 9.13 25.57
N ASN A 127 -10.68 9.45 25.43
CA ASN A 127 -11.35 10.59 26.07
C ASN A 127 -10.85 11.98 25.64
N THR A 128 -10.16 12.09 24.52
CA THR A 128 -9.78 13.38 23.91
C THR A 128 -10.57 13.63 22.62
N THR A 129 -10.60 14.87 22.14
CA THR A 129 -11.25 15.23 20.86
C THR A 129 -10.25 15.47 19.75
N ALA A 130 -9.00 15.83 20.06
CA ALA A 130 -7.99 16.18 19.08
C ALA A 130 -7.42 14.94 18.38
N PRO A 131 -7.23 14.98 17.04
CA PRO A 131 -6.44 13.99 16.33
C PRO A 131 -4.99 13.94 16.85
N VAL A 132 -4.40 12.74 16.85
CA VAL A 132 -2.99 12.53 17.18
C VAL A 132 -2.15 12.85 15.96
N GLU A 133 -1.20 13.77 16.10
CA GLU A 133 -0.24 14.10 15.05
C GLU A 133 0.50 12.85 14.56
N GLY A 134 0.65 12.73 13.24
CA GLY A 134 1.27 11.57 12.60
C GLY A 134 0.35 10.35 12.42
N ILE A 135 -0.87 10.36 12.96
CA ILE A 135 -1.90 9.31 12.74
C ILE A 135 -3.15 9.93 12.13
N ILE A 136 -2.99 10.62 11.00
CA ILE A 136 -4.04 11.29 10.25
C ILE A 136 -3.86 10.94 8.78
N TYR A 137 -4.87 10.31 8.21
CA TYR A 137 -4.85 9.78 6.84
C TYR A 137 -6.09 10.27 6.12
N ALA A 138 -5.92 10.99 5.01
CA ALA A 138 -7.04 11.26 4.12
C ALA A 138 -7.42 9.95 3.42
N TRP A 139 -8.71 9.70 3.22
CA TRP A 139 -9.17 8.48 2.52
C TRP A 139 -8.60 8.38 1.11
N GLU A 140 -8.39 9.52 0.44
CA GLU A 140 -7.73 9.61 -0.88
C GLU A 140 -6.23 9.26 -0.84
N ASP A 141 -5.58 9.42 0.32
CA ASP A 141 -4.16 9.11 0.51
C ASP A 141 -3.91 7.66 0.90
N ILE A 142 -4.95 6.89 1.27
CA ILE A 142 -4.82 5.47 1.60
C ILE A 142 -4.89 4.66 0.29
N GLY A 143 -3.87 4.75 -0.56
CA GLY A 143 -3.95 4.19 -1.92
C GLY A 143 -3.09 4.96 -2.92
N THR A 144 -3.00 4.51 -4.16
CA THR A 144 -1.91 4.75 -5.13
C THR A 144 -1.48 6.17 -5.48
N SER A 145 -0.24 6.22 -6.00
CA SER A 145 0.51 7.35 -6.57
C SER A 145 0.09 7.74 -8.00
N VAL A 146 -0.66 8.84 -8.18
CA VAL A 146 -0.49 9.74 -9.33
C VAL A 146 0.77 10.59 -9.12
N VAL A 147 1.95 10.03 -9.42
CA VAL A 147 2.96 10.91 -10.00
C VAL A 147 2.40 11.27 -11.38
N ALA A 148 2.16 12.55 -11.60
CA ALA A 148 1.92 13.08 -12.92
C ALA A 148 3.14 12.75 -13.79
N ARG A 149 3.11 11.61 -14.48
CA ARG A 149 3.94 11.39 -15.67
C ARG A 149 3.40 12.35 -16.73
N GLN A 150 4.01 13.54 -16.81
CA GLN A 150 4.10 14.25 -18.08
C GLN A 150 4.93 13.38 -19.03
N ALA A 151 4.25 12.53 -19.79
CA ALA A 151 4.60 12.07 -21.14
C ALA A 151 3.82 10.79 -21.41
N GLN A 152 2.80 10.90 -22.28
CA GLN A 152 2.45 9.87 -23.24
C GLN A 152 2.33 8.43 -22.73
N ASN A 153 1.63 8.18 -21.61
CA ASN A 153 0.90 6.94 -21.38
C ASN A 153 -0.12 7.18 -20.27
N LYS A 154 -1.38 6.94 -20.60
CA LYS A 154 -2.56 7.00 -19.74
C LYS A 154 -2.23 6.35 -18.38
N ALA A 155 -2.24 7.13 -17.31
CA ALA A 155 -2.18 6.58 -15.95
C ALA A 155 -3.28 5.54 -15.81
N ASP A 156 -2.91 4.32 -15.42
CA ASP A 156 -3.84 3.21 -15.31
C ASP A 156 -4.70 3.37 -14.04
N PRO A 157 -6.02 3.57 -14.16
CA PRO A 157 -6.92 3.70 -13.00
C PRO A 157 -7.06 2.40 -12.17
N SER A 158 -6.34 1.32 -12.49
CA SER A 158 -6.34 0.04 -11.77
C SER A 158 -5.09 -0.24 -10.93
N SER A 159 -4.25 0.76 -10.62
CA SER A 159 -3.12 0.52 -9.74
C SER A 159 -3.62 0.11 -8.32
N PRO A 160 -3.18 -1.02 -7.74
CA PRO A 160 -3.85 -1.61 -6.59
C PRO A 160 -3.58 -0.85 -5.29
N GLU A 161 -4.64 -0.67 -4.51
CA GLU A 161 -4.59 -0.15 -3.15
C GLU A 161 -4.26 -1.29 -2.17
N TYR A 162 -3.40 -1.02 -1.18
CA TYR A 162 -2.88 -2.05 -0.27
C TYR A 162 -3.40 -1.89 1.15
N ALA A 163 -4.44 -2.66 1.46
CA ALA A 163 -4.92 -2.90 2.81
C ALA A 163 -4.85 -4.40 3.11
N PHE A 164 -4.40 -4.77 4.30
CA PHE A 164 -4.23 -6.18 4.68
C PHE A 164 -4.93 -6.52 5.98
N TYR A 165 -5.42 -7.76 6.08
CA TYR A 165 -5.91 -8.39 7.30
C TYR A 165 -5.12 -9.68 7.57
N LEU A 166 -4.16 -9.60 8.47
CA LEU A 166 -3.13 -10.66 8.65
C LEU A 166 -3.11 -11.18 10.09
N PRO A 167 -2.99 -12.50 10.32
CA PRO A 167 -2.92 -13.02 11.68
C PRO A 167 -1.64 -12.55 12.38
N VAL A 168 -1.75 -12.30 13.69
CA VAL A 168 -0.60 -11.95 14.54
C VAL A 168 0.19 -13.24 14.86
N PRO A 169 1.47 -13.34 14.44
CA PRO A 169 2.32 -14.48 14.74
C PRO A 169 2.58 -14.65 16.25
N GLU A 170 2.94 -15.87 16.66
CA GLU A 170 3.39 -16.19 18.03
C GLU A 170 2.41 -15.78 19.15
N LYS A 171 1.09 -15.76 18.87
CA LYS A 171 0.04 -15.56 19.87
C LYS A 171 -0.78 -16.83 20.08
N THR A 172 -1.03 -17.16 21.35
CA THR A 172 -1.92 -18.27 21.74
C THR A 172 -3.37 -17.99 21.35
N GLN A 173 -3.84 -16.76 21.60
CA GLN A 173 -5.15 -16.30 21.16
C GLN A 173 -5.04 -15.68 19.76
N VAL A 174 -5.92 -16.09 18.87
CA VAL A 174 -5.97 -15.57 17.50
C VAL A 174 -6.32 -14.09 17.54
N GLN A 175 -5.43 -13.27 16.99
CA GLN A 175 -5.58 -11.85 16.79
C GLN A 175 -5.16 -11.54 15.36
N HIS A 176 -5.63 -10.42 14.82
CA HIS A 176 -5.31 -10.01 13.47
C HIS A 176 -4.88 -8.55 13.45
N ASN A 177 -3.94 -8.24 12.57
CA ASN A 177 -3.53 -6.90 12.26
C ASN A 177 -4.22 -6.43 10.99
N TYR A 178 -4.81 -5.25 11.06
CA TYR A 178 -5.04 -4.45 9.87
C TYR A 178 -3.77 -3.66 9.55
N VAL A 179 -3.41 -3.61 8.28
CA VAL A 179 -2.28 -2.82 7.77
C VAL A 179 -2.81 -1.94 6.65
N LEU A 180 -2.74 -0.63 6.80
CA LEU A 180 -3.11 0.33 5.78
C LEU A 180 -1.87 1.11 5.36
N PHE A 181 -1.52 1.04 4.09
CA PHE A 181 -0.41 1.81 3.54
C PHE A 181 -0.90 3.13 2.95
N PRO A 182 -0.40 4.27 3.43
CA PRO A 182 -0.51 5.51 2.69
C PRO A 182 0.20 5.39 1.33
N ARG A 183 -0.23 6.24 0.43
CA ARG A 183 0.32 6.42 -0.91
C ARG A 183 1.84 6.54 -0.90
N GLY A 184 2.51 5.69 -1.69
CA GLY A 184 3.97 5.74 -1.86
C GLY A 184 4.79 5.21 -0.68
N THR A 185 4.17 4.60 0.34
CA THR A 185 4.86 4.16 1.57
C THR A 185 5.07 2.65 1.66
N CYS A 186 4.61 1.87 0.67
CA CYS A 186 4.71 0.41 0.68
C CYS A 186 6.15 -0.09 0.49
N LEU A 187 6.92 0.57 -0.38
CA LEU A 187 8.32 0.24 -0.60
C LEU A 187 9.22 0.92 0.42
N PRO A 188 10.42 0.37 0.69
CA PRO A 188 11.41 1.06 1.52
C PRO A 188 11.84 2.36 0.85
N THR A 189 12.01 3.41 1.65
CA THR A 189 12.56 4.70 1.21
C THR A 189 13.84 5.00 1.98
N LYS A 190 14.83 5.61 1.31
CA LYS A 190 16.08 6.05 1.97
C LYS A 190 15.85 7.25 2.90
N THR A 191 14.81 8.02 2.64
CA THR A 191 14.33 9.12 3.48
C THR A 191 13.17 8.65 4.35
N SER A 192 13.00 9.23 5.54
CA SER A 192 11.81 8.95 6.35
C SER A 192 10.56 9.40 5.61
N PRO A 193 9.54 8.54 5.43
CA PRO A 193 8.31 8.93 4.78
C PRO A 193 7.54 9.93 5.65
N GLU A 194 6.84 10.88 5.04
CA GLU A 194 6.04 11.88 5.75
C GLU A 194 4.87 11.25 6.53
N LYS A 195 4.33 10.14 5.99
CA LYS A 195 3.28 9.32 6.62
C LYS A 195 3.78 7.88 6.69
N GLU A 196 3.59 7.23 7.82
CA GLU A 196 3.88 5.80 7.97
C GLU A 196 2.61 4.96 7.85
N ALA A 197 2.77 3.66 7.54
CA ALA A 197 1.67 2.70 7.54
C ALA A 197 0.92 2.69 8.88
N LEU A 198 -0.41 2.62 8.84
CA LEU A 198 -1.22 2.39 10.03
C LEU A 198 -1.32 0.88 10.26
N VAL A 199 -0.83 0.41 11.40
CA VAL A 199 -1.01 -0.99 11.81
C VAL A 199 -1.71 -1.05 13.15
N PHE A 200 -2.82 -1.77 13.21
CA PHE A 200 -3.56 -1.96 14.44
C PHE A 200 -4.09 -3.39 14.58
N THR A 201 -4.16 -3.84 15.83
CA THR A 201 -4.55 -5.21 16.18
C THR A 201 -5.98 -5.26 16.69
N VAL A 202 -6.73 -6.25 16.20
CA VAL A 202 -8.07 -6.58 16.68
C VAL A 202 -8.10 -8.04 17.18
N PRO A 203 -8.84 -8.33 18.26
CA PRO A 203 -9.05 -9.70 18.71
C PRO A 203 -10.08 -10.41 17.81
N SER A 204 -10.11 -11.74 17.89
CA SER A 204 -11.14 -12.54 17.20
C SER A 204 -12.48 -12.57 17.95
N THR A 205 -12.55 -12.00 19.16
CA THR A 205 -13.79 -11.87 19.93
C THR A 205 -14.65 -10.72 19.39
N PRO A 206 -15.99 -10.71 19.63
CA PRO A 206 -16.83 -9.58 19.29
C PRO A 206 -16.42 -8.27 20.00
N PRO A 207 -16.73 -7.09 19.42
CA PRO A 207 -16.55 -5.81 20.10
C PRO A 207 -17.36 -5.74 21.40
N LYS A 208 -16.79 -5.11 22.44
CA LYS A 208 -17.48 -4.91 23.71
C LYS A 208 -18.55 -3.82 23.57
N GLN A 209 -19.56 -3.88 24.45
CA GLN A 209 -20.55 -2.80 24.54
C GLN A 209 -19.85 -1.46 24.83
N GLY A 210 -20.25 -0.42 24.10
CA GLY A 210 -19.65 0.92 24.23
C GLY A 210 -18.35 1.13 23.46
N THR A 211 -17.83 0.10 22.76
CA THR A 211 -16.67 0.26 21.85
C THR A 211 -17.01 1.11 20.63
N ILE A 212 -18.24 1.05 20.13
CA ILE A 212 -18.67 1.73 18.90
C ILE A 212 -19.42 3.01 19.26
N GLY A 213 -19.01 4.13 18.65
CA GLY A 213 -19.59 5.46 18.87
C GLY A 213 -19.79 6.26 17.58
N GLY A 214 -20.32 7.48 17.72
CA GLY A 214 -20.60 8.39 16.60
C GLY A 214 -21.98 8.20 15.95
N PRO A 215 -22.38 9.10 15.03
CA PRO A 215 -23.68 9.06 14.35
C PRO A 215 -23.99 7.75 13.62
N ARG A 216 -22.96 7.03 13.13
CA ARG A 216 -23.10 5.73 12.45
C ARG A 216 -23.03 4.51 13.39
N ALA A 217 -23.01 4.71 14.72
CA ALA A 217 -22.85 3.61 15.67
C ALA A 217 -23.91 2.51 15.54
N ASN A 218 -25.17 2.87 15.27
CA ASN A 218 -26.25 1.89 15.11
C ASN A 218 -26.03 1.00 13.87
N ALA A 219 -25.65 1.60 12.73
CA ALA A 219 -25.36 0.86 11.51
C ALA A 219 -24.11 -0.03 11.67
N ALA A 220 -23.06 0.50 12.30
CA ALA A 220 -21.85 -0.24 12.60
C ALA A 220 -22.13 -1.42 13.55
N SER A 221 -22.91 -1.20 14.61
CA SER A 221 -23.27 -2.25 15.58
C SER A 221 -24.06 -3.39 14.94
N ALA A 222 -24.89 -3.10 13.93
CA ALA A 222 -25.67 -4.11 13.21
C ALA A 222 -24.82 -5.10 12.40
N VAL A 223 -23.57 -4.76 12.09
CA VAL A 223 -22.62 -5.62 11.35
C VAL A 223 -21.44 -6.09 12.22
N SER A 224 -21.49 -5.85 13.53
CA SER A 224 -20.37 -6.03 14.46
C SER A 224 -20.34 -7.39 15.17
N ASP A 225 -20.70 -8.47 14.48
CA ASP A 225 -20.57 -9.84 15.05
C ASP A 225 -19.10 -10.16 15.40
N THR A 226 -18.17 -9.60 14.62
CA THR A 226 -16.73 -9.65 14.87
C THR A 226 -16.09 -8.30 14.57
N TYR A 227 -14.90 -8.05 15.12
CA TYR A 227 -14.13 -6.87 14.72
C TYR A 227 -13.80 -6.88 13.22
N ARG A 228 -13.65 -8.05 12.60
CA ARG A 228 -13.42 -8.15 11.15
C ARG A 228 -14.60 -7.57 10.37
N ALA A 229 -15.81 -8.03 10.66
CA ALA A 229 -17.00 -7.55 9.98
C ALA A 229 -17.21 -6.03 10.18
N LEU A 230 -16.95 -5.52 11.40
CA LEU A 230 -16.98 -4.09 11.70
C LEU A 230 -15.96 -3.29 10.87
N PHE A 231 -14.68 -3.67 10.91
CA PHE A 231 -13.63 -2.92 10.21
C PHE A 231 -13.68 -3.08 8.71
N ASP A 232 -14.01 -4.26 8.18
CA ASP A 232 -14.20 -4.46 6.73
C ASP A 232 -15.33 -3.56 6.24
N TRP A 233 -16.48 -3.53 6.93
CA TRP A 233 -17.58 -2.62 6.58
C TRP A 233 -17.16 -1.14 6.67
N ALA A 234 -16.52 -0.73 7.77
CA ALA A 234 -16.15 0.68 7.98
C ALA A 234 -15.11 1.15 6.94
N LEU A 235 -14.04 0.39 6.74
CA LEU A 235 -12.97 0.72 5.79
C LEU A 235 -13.49 0.71 4.35
N THR A 236 -14.17 -0.36 3.91
CA THR A 236 -14.67 -0.43 2.53
C THR A 236 -15.71 0.64 2.25
N THR A 237 -16.60 0.97 3.20
CA THR A 237 -17.60 2.04 3.03
C THR A 237 -16.93 3.40 2.82
N HIS A 238 -15.96 3.75 3.66
CA HIS A 238 -15.31 5.06 3.60
C HIS A 238 -14.34 5.19 2.42
N LEU A 239 -13.55 4.15 2.13
CA LEU A 239 -12.68 4.12 0.94
C LEU A 239 -13.52 4.25 -0.34
N SER A 240 -14.60 3.49 -0.47
CA SER A 240 -15.50 3.56 -1.64
C SER A 240 -16.10 4.96 -1.82
N SER A 241 -16.44 5.64 -0.72
CA SER A 241 -16.99 7.00 -0.78
C SER A 241 -15.96 8.04 -1.24
N ALA A 242 -14.67 7.77 -1.04
CA ALA A 242 -13.57 8.59 -1.55
C ALA A 242 -13.14 8.20 -2.98
N GLY A 243 -13.87 7.31 -3.65
CA GLY A 243 -13.54 6.81 -4.99
C GLY A 243 -12.44 5.75 -5.01
N ASN A 244 -12.02 5.27 -3.84
CA ASN A 244 -10.99 4.26 -3.65
C ASN A 244 -11.63 2.86 -3.53
N ARG A 245 -11.13 1.87 -4.26
CA ARG A 245 -11.74 0.54 -4.36
C ARG A 245 -10.93 -0.54 -3.66
N ALA A 246 -10.21 -0.18 -2.59
CA ALA A 246 -9.21 -1.07 -2.02
C ALA A 246 -9.86 -2.33 -1.51
N GLU A 247 -9.35 -3.47 -1.97
CA GLU A 247 -9.67 -4.75 -1.36
C GLU A 247 -8.77 -4.96 -0.14
N ILE A 248 -9.39 -5.35 0.98
CA ILE A 248 -8.66 -5.76 2.17
C ILE A 248 -8.21 -7.21 1.97
N VAL A 249 -6.94 -7.39 1.63
CA VAL A 249 -6.38 -8.70 1.32
C VAL A 249 -6.03 -9.44 2.61
N ALA A 250 -6.61 -10.63 2.77
CA ALA A 250 -6.29 -11.53 3.87
C ALA A 250 -5.29 -12.61 3.44
N ALA A 251 -4.50 -13.09 4.40
CA ALA A 251 -3.70 -14.29 4.20
C ALA A 251 -4.60 -15.54 4.13
N ASP A 252 -4.28 -16.47 3.23
CA ASP A 252 -5.08 -17.67 2.96
C ASP A 252 -4.19 -18.92 3.06
N PRO A 253 -4.42 -19.80 4.06
CA PRO A 253 -3.67 -21.04 4.23
C PRO A 253 -3.75 -22.01 3.05
N SER A 254 -4.76 -21.88 2.18
CA SER A 254 -4.86 -22.69 0.95
C SER A 254 -3.92 -22.21 -0.15
N LYS A 255 -3.55 -20.92 -0.12
CA LYS A 255 -2.64 -20.31 -1.10
C LYS A 255 -1.19 -20.46 -0.68
N PHE A 256 -0.90 -20.15 0.58
CA PHE A 256 0.43 -20.28 1.16
C PHE A 256 0.34 -20.69 2.63
N HIS A 257 1.16 -21.65 3.02
CA HIS A 257 1.44 -21.92 4.42
C HIS A 257 2.86 -22.41 4.62
N SER A 258 3.46 -22.04 5.74
CA SER A 258 4.74 -22.57 6.21
C SER A 258 4.62 -24.06 6.53
N LEU A 259 5.72 -24.78 6.31
CA LEU A 259 5.91 -26.17 6.71
C LEU A 259 6.40 -26.27 8.16
N VAL A 260 6.97 -25.18 8.69
CA VAL A 260 7.32 -25.06 10.11
C VAL A 260 6.06 -25.00 10.95
N ARG A 261 5.94 -25.92 11.91
CA ARG A 261 4.78 -25.97 12.81
C ARG A 261 4.80 -24.81 13.80
N GLN A 262 3.65 -24.18 14.03
CA GLN A 262 3.49 -23.14 15.04
C GLN A 262 3.47 -23.75 16.45
N PRO A 263 4.44 -23.44 17.35
CA PRO A 263 4.44 -24.00 18.70
C PRO A 263 3.21 -23.60 19.53
N HIS A 264 2.72 -22.38 19.34
CA HIS A 264 1.62 -21.79 20.10
C HIS A 264 0.23 -22.26 19.63
N ARG A 265 0.14 -22.73 18.38
CA ARG A 265 -1.09 -23.16 17.71
C ARG A 265 -0.80 -24.36 16.80
N PRO A 266 -0.48 -25.54 17.36
CA PRO A 266 0.04 -26.68 16.60
C PRO A 266 -0.93 -27.27 15.58
N ASN A 267 -2.24 -27.01 15.74
CA ASN A 267 -3.29 -27.46 14.84
C ASN A 267 -3.59 -26.45 13.72
N GLU A 268 -2.92 -25.29 13.71
CA GLU A 268 -3.13 -24.23 12.72
C GLU A 268 -1.91 -24.08 11.81
N LYS A 269 -2.14 -24.08 10.50
CA LYS A 269 -1.10 -23.82 9.52
C LYS A 269 -0.64 -22.37 9.60
N ALA A 270 0.67 -22.13 9.74
CA ALA A 270 1.21 -20.77 9.69
C ALA A 270 1.11 -20.23 8.27
N VAL A 271 0.53 -19.04 8.10
CA VAL A 271 0.49 -18.32 6.80
C VAL A 271 1.62 -17.29 6.68
N HIS A 272 2.67 -17.45 7.47
CA HIS A 272 3.82 -16.56 7.55
C HIS A 272 5.09 -17.37 7.75
N VAL A 273 6.22 -16.78 7.35
CA VAL A 273 7.56 -17.32 7.57
C VAL A 273 8.36 -16.34 8.40
N LYS A 274 9.12 -16.84 9.38
CA LYS A 274 10.00 -15.99 10.18
C LYS A 274 11.21 -15.58 9.34
N ALA A 275 11.55 -14.30 9.37
CA ALA A 275 12.66 -13.77 8.59
C ALA A 275 13.28 -12.55 9.27
N PHE A 276 14.46 -12.16 8.79
CA PHE A 276 15.17 -10.97 9.25
C PHE A 276 15.41 -10.02 8.10
N ARG A 277 15.18 -8.72 8.33
CA ARG A 277 15.67 -7.66 7.44
C ARG A 277 16.83 -6.96 8.15
N GLY A 278 18.05 -7.30 7.75
CA GLY A 278 19.26 -6.91 8.49
C GLY A 278 19.23 -7.46 9.92
N SER A 279 19.32 -6.59 10.92
CA SER A 279 19.27 -6.98 12.34
C SER A 279 17.88 -7.02 12.97
N LYS A 280 16.83 -6.70 12.20
CA LYS A 280 15.44 -6.69 12.69
C LYS A 280 14.78 -8.00 12.33
N ASP A 281 14.18 -8.67 13.32
CA ASP A 281 13.31 -9.81 13.10
C ASP A 281 11.92 -9.36 12.66
N GLY A 282 11.25 -10.22 11.90
CA GLY A 282 9.91 -10.01 11.40
C GLY A 282 9.35 -11.28 10.77
N TYR A 283 8.30 -11.08 9.98
CA TYR A 283 7.53 -12.14 9.36
C TYR A 283 7.21 -11.76 7.93
N LEU A 284 7.47 -12.70 7.02
CA LEU A 284 7.08 -12.62 5.63
C LEU A 284 5.70 -13.26 5.45
N PHE A 285 4.83 -12.56 4.74
CA PHE A 285 3.55 -13.07 4.26
C PHE A 285 3.58 -13.04 2.74
N PHE A 286 3.37 -14.20 2.15
CA PHE A 286 3.31 -14.40 0.70
C PHE A 286 1.84 -14.27 0.26
N LEU A 287 1.45 -13.06 -0.12
CA LEU A 287 0.06 -12.69 -0.42
C LEU A 287 -0.21 -12.74 -1.92
N PRO A 288 -1.48 -12.92 -2.36
CA PRO A 288 -1.79 -13.00 -3.79
C PRO A 288 -1.36 -11.77 -4.62
N ASN A 289 -1.25 -10.61 -3.98
CA ASN A 289 -0.89 -9.35 -4.59
C ASN A 289 0.56 -8.91 -4.31
N GLY A 290 1.36 -9.70 -3.57
CA GLY A 290 2.74 -9.33 -3.26
C GLY A 290 3.29 -9.94 -1.97
N ILE A 291 4.52 -9.56 -1.62
CA ILE A 291 5.21 -10.03 -0.41
C ILE A 291 5.16 -8.94 0.66
N PHE A 292 4.59 -9.24 1.82
CA PHE A 292 4.57 -8.33 2.97
C PHE A 292 5.59 -8.74 4.02
N TYR A 293 6.36 -7.79 4.54
CA TYR A 293 7.26 -7.95 5.68
C TYR A 293 6.83 -7.02 6.84
N GLY A 294 6.61 -7.59 8.03
CA GLY A 294 6.22 -6.86 9.22
C GLY A 294 6.30 -7.71 10.49
N PHE A 295 5.76 -7.31 11.63
CA PHE A 295 5.13 -6.04 11.98
C PHE A 295 6.07 -5.09 12.75
N LYS A 296 7.38 -5.42 12.80
CA LYS A 296 8.40 -4.50 13.32
C LYS A 296 8.84 -3.55 12.21
N LYS A 297 9.12 -2.29 12.56
CA LYS A 297 9.70 -1.33 11.62
C LYS A 297 11.08 -1.82 11.15
N PRO A 298 11.42 -1.67 9.86
CA PRO A 298 10.60 -1.13 8.78
C PRO A 298 9.55 -2.12 8.28
N ILE A 299 8.31 -1.66 8.11
CA ILE A 299 7.24 -2.44 7.46
C ILE A 299 7.34 -2.21 5.96
N VAL A 300 7.25 -3.29 5.18
CA VAL A 300 7.42 -3.25 3.73
C VAL A 300 6.36 -4.10 3.07
N PHE A 301 5.84 -3.63 1.95
CA PHE A 301 5.07 -4.44 1.03
C PHE A 301 5.68 -4.33 -0.37
N LEU A 302 5.95 -5.47 -1.00
CA LEU A 302 6.51 -5.61 -2.33
C LEU A 302 5.40 -6.09 -3.26
N PRO A 303 4.76 -5.18 -4.02
CA PRO A 303 3.71 -5.55 -4.96
C PRO A 303 4.20 -6.53 -6.01
N ILE A 304 3.36 -7.51 -6.35
CA ILE A 304 3.73 -8.56 -7.31
C ILE A 304 4.09 -8.00 -8.69
N ASP A 305 3.43 -6.93 -9.13
CA ASP A 305 3.67 -6.22 -10.39
C ASP A 305 4.99 -5.44 -10.41
N ARG A 306 5.57 -5.18 -9.24
CA ARG A 306 6.88 -4.53 -9.10
C ARG A 306 8.03 -5.51 -8.90
N ILE A 307 7.76 -6.78 -8.62
CA ILE A 307 8.81 -7.79 -8.43
C ILE A 307 9.37 -8.19 -9.78
N VAL A 308 10.67 -7.96 -9.96
CA VAL A 308 11.43 -8.32 -11.17
C VAL A 308 11.87 -9.76 -11.11
N ALA A 309 12.48 -10.13 -9.98
CA ALA A 309 13.09 -11.42 -9.78
C ALA A 309 13.18 -11.76 -8.30
N VAL A 310 13.31 -13.06 -8.03
CA VAL A 310 13.60 -13.60 -6.71
C VAL A 310 14.87 -14.45 -6.84
N SER A 311 15.81 -14.25 -5.92
CA SER A 311 17.04 -15.04 -5.81
C SER A 311 17.14 -15.66 -4.41
N TYR A 312 17.67 -16.88 -4.34
CA TYR A 312 18.00 -17.56 -3.10
C TYR A 312 19.51 -17.53 -2.89
N THR A 313 19.92 -16.98 -1.76
CA THR A 313 21.33 -16.80 -1.40
C THR A 313 21.60 -17.41 -0.03
N SER A 314 22.89 -17.52 0.34
CA SER A 314 23.32 -17.99 1.66
C SER A 314 22.62 -19.29 2.12
N VAL A 315 22.47 -20.25 1.22
CA VAL A 315 21.78 -21.52 1.48
C VAL A 315 22.64 -22.39 2.40
N LEU A 316 22.30 -22.43 3.68
CA LEU A 316 22.92 -23.25 4.71
C LEU A 316 22.07 -24.50 4.97
N GLN A 317 22.57 -25.41 5.81
CA GLN A 317 21.85 -26.63 6.17
C GLN A 317 20.49 -26.37 6.83
N ARG A 318 20.34 -25.25 7.55
CA ARG A 318 19.14 -24.93 8.33
C ARG A 318 18.35 -23.75 7.77
N THR A 319 19.01 -22.82 7.10
CA THR A 319 18.41 -21.57 6.69
C THR A 319 18.91 -21.10 5.35
N PHE A 320 18.16 -20.23 4.70
CA PHE A 320 18.58 -19.53 3.49
C PHE A 320 18.10 -18.06 3.53
N ASN A 321 18.59 -17.26 2.60
CA ASN A 321 18.14 -15.89 2.39
C ASN A 321 17.38 -15.79 1.06
N ILE A 322 16.41 -14.90 1.00
CA ILE A 322 15.67 -14.54 -0.20
C ILE A 322 15.95 -13.07 -0.53
N VAL A 323 16.41 -12.82 -1.75
CA VAL A 323 16.63 -11.47 -2.29
C VAL A 323 15.53 -11.21 -3.31
N VAL A 324 14.77 -10.14 -3.10
CA VAL A 324 13.69 -9.73 -4.01
C VAL A 324 14.12 -8.46 -4.71
N GLU A 325 14.28 -8.52 -6.03
CA GLU A 325 14.57 -7.37 -6.87
C GLU A 325 13.24 -6.70 -7.26
N VAL A 326 13.08 -5.42 -6.95
CA VAL A 326 11.84 -4.65 -7.22
C VAL A 326 12.10 -3.38 -8.02
N PHE A 327 11.16 -3.01 -8.87
CA PHE A 327 11.16 -1.70 -9.53
C PHE A 327 10.84 -0.57 -8.54
N THR A 328 11.70 0.43 -8.53
CA THR A 328 11.56 1.68 -7.77
C THR A 328 11.21 2.85 -8.70
N GLU A 329 11.01 4.03 -8.13
CA GLU A 329 10.70 5.22 -8.92
C GLU A 329 11.85 5.55 -9.89
N GLY A 330 11.52 5.72 -11.18
CA GLY A 330 12.49 6.06 -12.23
C GLY A 330 13.14 4.86 -12.94
N ASP A 331 12.46 3.71 -12.99
CA ASP A 331 12.89 2.47 -13.65
C ASP A 331 14.19 1.85 -13.10
N ALA A 332 14.66 2.32 -11.94
CA ALA A 332 15.75 1.69 -11.20
C ALA A 332 15.25 0.46 -10.43
N THR A 333 16.08 -0.57 -10.30
CA THR A 333 15.79 -1.73 -9.45
C THR A 333 16.50 -1.63 -8.10
N GLU A 334 15.83 -2.08 -7.05
CA GLU A 334 16.39 -2.22 -5.71
C GLU A 334 16.27 -3.68 -5.25
N GLU A 335 17.33 -4.20 -4.66
CA GLU A 335 17.37 -5.53 -4.06
C GLU A 335 17.04 -5.44 -2.58
N ILE A 336 16.03 -6.20 -2.15
CA ILE A 336 15.61 -6.28 -0.75
C ILE A 336 15.87 -7.70 -0.26
N GLU A 337 16.84 -7.83 0.64
CA GLU A 337 17.21 -9.10 1.26
C GLU A 337 16.40 -9.36 2.53
N PHE A 338 15.84 -10.57 2.62
CA PHE A 338 15.33 -11.16 3.84
C PHE A 338 16.12 -12.42 4.16
N GLY A 339 16.70 -12.48 5.35
CA GLY A 339 17.60 -13.56 5.75
C GLY A 339 17.04 -14.47 6.83
N MET A 340 17.75 -15.58 7.05
CA MET A 340 17.48 -16.56 8.10
C MET A 340 16.09 -17.22 8.00
N LEU A 341 15.60 -17.46 6.78
CA LEU A 341 14.38 -18.25 6.56
C LEU A 341 14.70 -19.73 6.78
N ASP A 342 13.81 -20.49 7.41
CA ASP A 342 14.01 -21.91 7.66
C ASP A 342 13.97 -22.73 6.35
N GLN A 343 14.91 -23.68 6.21
CA GLN A 343 15.05 -24.52 5.02
C GLN A 343 13.78 -25.36 4.72
N GLU A 344 13.00 -25.68 5.76
CA GLU A 344 11.71 -26.38 5.61
C GLU A 344 10.73 -25.58 4.75
N ASP A 345 10.79 -24.24 4.75
CA ASP A 345 9.89 -23.40 3.97
C ASP A 345 10.33 -23.21 2.51
N TYR A 346 11.55 -23.64 2.14
CA TYR A 346 12.11 -23.43 0.79
C TYR A 346 11.19 -23.97 -0.31
N GLY A 347 10.80 -25.24 -0.23
CA GLY A 347 9.94 -25.87 -1.24
C GLY A 347 8.56 -25.22 -1.31
N GLY A 348 8.00 -24.85 -0.14
CA GLY A 348 6.73 -24.13 -0.05
C GLY A 348 6.78 -22.77 -0.74
N ILE A 349 7.82 -21.97 -0.46
CA ILE A 349 8.00 -20.65 -1.08
C ILE A 349 8.21 -20.78 -2.59
N ASP A 350 9.10 -21.67 -3.01
CA ASP A 350 9.46 -21.81 -4.42
C ASP A 350 8.28 -22.31 -5.28
N GLU A 351 7.62 -23.39 -4.85
CA GLU A 351 6.56 -24.02 -5.62
C GLU A 351 5.22 -23.28 -5.51
N SER A 352 4.82 -22.89 -4.29
CA SER A 352 3.49 -22.33 -4.08
C SER A 352 3.40 -20.84 -4.39
N TYR A 353 4.53 -20.12 -4.37
CA TYR A 353 4.56 -18.68 -4.57
C TYR A 353 5.35 -18.26 -5.82
N VAL A 354 6.66 -18.51 -5.86
CA VAL A 354 7.55 -17.99 -6.92
C VAL A 354 7.14 -18.55 -8.29
N LYS A 355 7.09 -19.88 -8.43
CA LYS A 355 6.69 -20.55 -9.68
C LYS A 355 5.25 -20.26 -10.06
N ARG A 356 4.34 -20.22 -9.09
CA ARG A 356 2.90 -19.95 -9.34
C ARG A 356 2.66 -18.57 -9.95
N HIS A 357 3.41 -17.56 -9.51
CA HIS A 357 3.29 -16.20 -10.03
C HIS A 357 4.23 -15.93 -11.23
N GLY A 358 4.94 -16.95 -11.71
CA GLY A 358 5.85 -16.82 -12.86
C GLY A 358 7.02 -15.87 -12.62
N LEU A 359 7.42 -15.68 -11.36
CA LEU A 359 8.53 -14.80 -11.01
C LEU A 359 9.84 -15.41 -11.51
N GLN A 360 10.72 -14.58 -12.06
CA GLN A 360 12.02 -15.05 -12.56
C GLN A 360 12.91 -15.46 -11.39
N ASP A 361 13.37 -16.70 -11.39
CA ASP A 361 14.42 -17.17 -10.49
C ASP A 361 15.79 -16.80 -11.08
N ARG A 362 16.51 -15.88 -10.42
CA ARG A 362 17.86 -15.44 -10.81
C ARG A 362 18.99 -16.07 -9.98
N SER A 363 18.68 -17.01 -9.09
CA SER A 363 19.66 -17.66 -8.20
C SER A 363 20.83 -18.31 -8.95
N MET A 364 20.56 -18.95 -10.09
CA MET A 364 21.59 -19.60 -10.92
C MET A 364 22.42 -18.61 -11.75
N ALA A 365 21.95 -17.38 -11.96
CA ALA A 365 22.74 -16.33 -12.60
C ALA A 365 23.76 -15.75 -11.61
N GLU A 366 23.36 -15.54 -10.35
CA GLU A 366 24.25 -15.10 -9.28
C GLU A 366 25.30 -16.15 -8.92
N GLN A 367 24.92 -17.43 -8.79
CA GLN A 367 25.90 -18.50 -8.56
C GLN A 367 26.93 -18.59 -9.69
N ARG A 368 26.54 -18.33 -10.94
CA ARG A 368 27.46 -18.28 -12.08
C ARG A 368 28.38 -17.06 -12.00
N LYS A 369 27.85 -15.87 -11.69
CA LYS A 369 28.66 -14.64 -11.51
C LYS A 369 29.63 -14.76 -10.33
N ALA A 370 29.17 -15.21 -9.16
CA ALA A 370 30.01 -15.40 -7.98
C ALA A 370 31.12 -16.45 -8.22
N LYS A 371 30.81 -17.54 -8.95
CA LYS A 371 31.83 -18.54 -9.32
C LYS A 371 32.85 -17.96 -10.31
N MET A 372 32.44 -17.08 -11.23
CA MET A 372 33.35 -16.38 -12.14
C MET A 372 34.25 -15.39 -11.38
N GLU A 373 33.70 -14.58 -10.49
CA GLU A 373 34.49 -13.64 -9.66
C GLU A 373 35.47 -14.36 -8.71
N LEU A 374 35.08 -15.50 -8.14
CA LEU A 374 35.99 -16.29 -7.31
C LEU A 374 37.13 -16.86 -8.16
N THR A 375 36.85 -17.24 -9.41
CA THR A 375 37.86 -17.74 -10.36
C THR A 375 38.80 -16.63 -10.82
N GLU A 376 38.31 -15.42 -11.07
CA GLU A 376 39.15 -14.25 -11.38
C GLU A 376 40.03 -13.85 -10.19
N ASN A 377 39.49 -13.80 -8.97
CA ASN A 377 40.26 -13.48 -7.78
C ASN A 377 41.32 -14.55 -7.44
N LEU A 378 41.03 -15.83 -7.71
CA LEU A 378 42.01 -16.92 -7.58
C LEU A 378 43.11 -16.84 -8.65
N LYS A 379 42.78 -16.42 -9.89
CA LYS A 379 43.79 -16.15 -10.94
C LYS A 379 44.63 -14.91 -10.61
N ALA A 380 44.04 -13.86 -10.05
CA ALA A 380 44.75 -12.67 -9.61
C ALA A 380 45.70 -12.93 -8.43
N LYS A 381 45.33 -13.83 -7.49
CA LYS A 381 46.23 -14.26 -6.40
C LYS A 381 47.36 -15.21 -6.83
N LYS A 382 47.22 -15.90 -7.96
CA LYS A 382 48.30 -16.69 -8.56
C LYS A 382 49.19 -15.91 -9.54
N GLY A 383 48.82 -14.68 -9.90
CA GLY A 383 49.60 -13.81 -10.80
C GLY A 383 50.73 -13.03 -10.12
N GLY A 384 51.10 -13.39 -8.89
CA GLY A 384 52.11 -12.70 -8.08
C GLY A 384 53.24 -13.61 -7.62
N ALA A 385 53.66 -14.57 -8.43
CA ALA A 385 54.97 -15.21 -8.33
C ALA A 385 55.36 -15.80 -9.68
N ASP A 386 56.59 -15.47 -10.09
CA ASP A 386 57.43 -16.09 -11.11
C ASP A 386 57.35 -15.56 -12.56
N ALA A 387 58.15 -14.52 -12.81
CA ALA A 387 59.15 -14.55 -13.90
C ALA A 387 60.40 -15.25 -13.31
N GLU A 388 61.16 -16.13 -13.96
CA GLU A 388 61.52 -16.31 -15.37
C GLU A 388 62.29 -17.65 -15.46
N ALA A 389 62.13 -18.45 -16.53
CA ALA A 389 63.20 -19.16 -17.25
C ALA A 389 62.67 -20.25 -18.19
N ASP A 390 63.02 -20.08 -19.47
CA ASP A 390 62.94 -21.04 -20.58
C ASP A 390 63.52 -22.43 -20.27
N ALA A 391 62.91 -23.47 -20.84
CA ALA A 391 63.64 -24.45 -21.67
C ALA A 391 62.68 -25.42 -22.39
N ASN A 392 62.89 -25.46 -23.71
CA ASN A 392 62.33 -26.34 -24.72
C ASN A 392 62.55 -27.85 -24.42
N GLY A 393 61.61 -28.73 -24.80
CA GLY A 393 61.80 -30.18 -24.63
C GLY A 393 60.56 -31.01 -24.99
N ASP A 394 60.43 -31.27 -26.28
CA ASP A 394 59.50 -32.20 -26.93
C ASP A 394 59.64 -33.64 -26.37
N HIS A 395 58.54 -34.32 -26.02
CA HIS A 395 58.47 -35.78 -26.09
C HIS A 395 57.03 -36.31 -26.14
N ASP A 396 56.80 -37.08 -27.20
CA ASP A 396 55.63 -37.89 -27.53
C ASP A 396 55.24 -38.91 -26.45
N ASP A 397 53.92 -39.04 -26.30
CA ASP A 397 53.10 -40.26 -26.40
C ASP A 397 53.21 -41.43 -25.39
N LEU A 398 52.04 -42.06 -25.22
CA LEU A 398 51.76 -43.44 -24.74
C LEU A 398 51.24 -43.66 -23.30
N LEU A 399 49.92 -43.92 -23.30
CA LEU A 399 49.24 -45.12 -22.75
C LEU A 399 48.88 -45.19 -21.25
N ARG A 400 47.55 -45.20 -21.07
CA ARG A 400 46.71 -46.24 -20.45
C ARG A 400 46.90 -46.61 -18.96
N ASN A 401 45.72 -46.71 -18.35
CA ASN A 401 45.32 -47.57 -17.24
C ASN A 401 45.83 -47.20 -15.84
N CYS A 402 44.88 -46.74 -15.00
CA CYS A 402 44.64 -47.41 -13.73
C CYS A 402 43.21 -47.13 -13.22
N THR A 403 42.34 -48.12 -13.44
CA THR A 403 41.15 -48.37 -12.62
C THR A 403 41.58 -49.28 -11.48
N ILE A 404 41.52 -48.81 -10.23
CA ILE A 404 41.51 -49.62 -8.99
C ILE A 404 40.75 -48.75 -7.96
N ILE A 405 39.46 -48.98 -7.67
CA ILE A 405 38.87 -49.90 -6.66
C ILE A 405 39.43 -49.70 -5.25
N TRP A 406 38.57 -49.83 -4.23
CA TRP A 406 38.76 -50.40 -2.87
C TRP A 406 37.93 -49.61 -1.84
N PRO A 407 37.51 -50.20 -0.71
CA PRO A 407 36.81 -51.48 -0.54
C PRO A 407 35.60 -51.35 0.43
N VAL A 408 34.74 -52.39 0.40
CA VAL A 408 33.78 -52.93 1.39
C VAL A 408 33.06 -51.97 2.34
#